data_AF-A0A227J9F9-F1
#
_entry.id   AF-A0A227J9F9-F1
#
_cell.length_a   1.000
_cell.length_b   1.000
_cell.length_c   1.000
_cell.angle_alpha   90.00
_cell.angle_beta   90.00
_cell.angle_gamma   90.00
#
_symmetry.space_group_name_H-M   'P 1'
#
loop_
_entity.id
_entity.type
_entity.pdbx_description
1 polymer ?
#
loop_
_entity_poly.entity_id
_entity_poly.type
_entity_poly.pdbx_seq_one_letter_code
_entity_poly.pdbx_strand_id
1 'polypeptide(L)' 'ADFTVLEIPLDIFVEDWLLTLAEDGVLVGTNWNDQLEGKEMEPQDLAKLYVD' A
#
# COMPACT_ATOMS: atom_id res chain seq x y z
N ALA A 1 -9.72 6.20 -23.45
CA ALA A 1 -10.12 5.26 -22.39
C ALA A 1 -10.23 6.09 -21.14
N ASP A 2 -11.45 6.27 -20.62
CA ASP A 2 -11.70 7.08 -19.44
C ASP A 2 -11.45 6.23 -18.20
N PHE A 3 -10.39 6.53 -17.45
CA PHE A 3 -10.11 5.91 -16.16
C PHE A 3 -10.77 6.75 -15.07
N THR A 4 -11.48 6.09 -14.17
CA THR A 4 -12.06 6.73 -12.98
C THR A 4 -11.33 6.22 -11.75
N VAL A 5 -11.02 7.13 -10.83
CA VAL A 5 -10.43 6.78 -9.55
C VAL A 5 -11.49 6.05 -8.73
N LEU A 6 -11.14 4.88 -8.21
CA LEU A 6 -11.97 4.10 -7.30
C LEU A 6 -11.20 3.90 -6.00
N GLU A 7 -11.92 3.97 -4.88
CA GLU A 7 -11.39 3.60 -3.59
C GLU A 7 -11.32 2.07 -3.44
N ILE A 8 -10.34 1.60 -2.66
CA ILE A 8 -10.17 0.19 -2.33
C ILE A 8 -10.54 0.04 -0.85
N PRO A 9 -11.41 -0.91 -0.49
CA PRO A 9 -11.66 -1.28 0.91
C PRO A 9 -10.37 -1.63 1.66
N LEU A 10 -10.24 -1.19 2.92
CA LEU A 10 -8.98 -1.32 3.68
C LEU A 10 -8.64 -2.78 3.98
N ASP A 11 -9.63 -3.63 4.22
CA ASP A 11 -9.50 -5.07 4.39
C ASP A 11 -8.88 -5.73 3.14
N ILE A 12 -9.40 -5.43 1.96
CA ILE A 12 -8.86 -5.92 0.68
C ILE A 12 -7.43 -5.42 0.47
N PHE A 13 -7.16 -4.16 0.79
CA PHE A 13 -5.81 -3.60 0.66
C PHE A 13 -4.81 -4.35 1.54
N VAL A 14 -5.16 -4.65 2.79
CA VAL A 14 -4.25 -5.32 3.73
C VAL A 14 -4.10 -6.81 3.41
N GLU A 15 -5.19 -7.51 3.11
CA GLU A 15 -5.20 -8.96 2.94
C GLU A 15 -4.69 -9.41 1.57
N ASP A 16 -5.07 -8.73 0.48
CA ASP A 16 -4.71 -9.14 -0.88
C ASP A 16 -3.52 -8.35 -1.43
N TRP A 17 -3.55 -7.02 -1.32
CA TRP A 17 -2.54 -6.18 -1.97
C TRP A 17 -1.20 -6.20 -1.25
N LEU A 18 -1.17 -5.93 0.06
CA LEU A 18 0.09 -5.95 0.83
C LEU A 18 0.77 -7.32 0.80
N LEU A 19 -0.02 -8.40 0.77
CA LEU A 19 0.51 -9.76 0.63
C LEU A 19 1.22 -9.92 -0.72
N THR A 20 0.57 -9.54 -1.82
CA THR A 20 1.15 -9.65 -3.17
C THR A 20 2.41 -8.79 -3.30
N LEU A 21 2.41 -7.57 -2.75
CA LEU A 21 3.59 -6.69 -2.73
C LEU A 21 4.76 -7.31 -1.94
N ALA A 22 4.46 -8.01 -0.85
CA ALA A 22 5.48 -8.71 -0.07
C ALA A 22 6.05 -9.92 -0.84
N GLU A 23 5.20 -10.67 -1.54
CA GLU A 23 5.61 -11.79 -2.40
C GLU A 23 6.51 -11.33 -3.56
N ASP A 24 6.21 -10.16 -4.12
CA ASP A 24 7.00 -9.52 -5.18
C ASP A 24 8.28 -8.86 -4.64
N GLY A 25 8.47 -8.79 -3.32
CA GLY A 25 9.62 -8.18 -2.67
C GLY A 25 9.71 -6.67 -2.89
N VAL A 26 8.57 -6.00 -3.09
CA VAL A 26 8.50 -4.55 -3.31
C VAL A 26 8.11 -3.81 -2.04
N LEU A 27 8.66 -2.60 -1.87
CA LEU A 27 8.37 -1.75 -0.73
C LEU A 27 7.16 -0.84 -1.00
N VAL A 28 6.48 -0.45 0.06
CA VAL A 28 5.31 0.44 -0.01
C VAL A 28 5.70 1.85 0.42
N GLY A 29 5.39 2.83 -0.41
CA GLY A 29 5.41 4.26 -0.05
C GLY A 29 3.99 4.78 0.08
N THR A 30 3.53 5.08 1.30
CA THR A 30 2.16 5.56 1.55
C THR A 30 2.03 7.06 1.69
N ASN A 31 3.12 7.76 2.03
CA ASN A 31 3.10 9.18 2.35
C ASN A 31 4.12 9.93 1.50
N TRP A 32 3.74 10.20 0.25
CA TRP A 32 4.54 10.96 -0.70
C TRP A 32 4.25 12.45 -0.52
N ASN A 33 5.30 13.27 -0.44
CA ASN A 33 5.17 14.72 -0.46
C ASN A 33 4.96 15.24 -1.91
N ASP A 34 4.76 16.55 -2.06
CA ASP A 34 4.60 17.21 -3.38
C ASP A 34 5.81 17.04 -4.32
N GLN A 35 6.95 16.57 -3.80
CA GLN A 35 8.19 16.30 -4.54
C GLN A 35 8.36 14.81 -4.88
N LEU A 36 7.33 13.98 -4.62
CA LEU A 36 7.35 12.53 -4.80
C LEU A 36 8.41 11.83 -3.94
N GLU A 37 8.67 12.35 -2.74
CA GLU A 37 9.53 11.72 -1.76
C GLU A 37 8.69 11.17 -0.61
N GLY A 38 9.01 9.96 -0.17
CA GLY A 38 8.29 9.31 0.91
C GLY A 38 9.15 8.25 1.58
N LYS A 39 8.74 7.85 2.78
CA LYS A 39 9.36 6.70 3.45
C LYS A 39 8.83 5.42 2.80
N GLU A 40 9.75 4.61 2.30
CA GLU A 40 9.47 3.23 1.92
C GLU A 40 9.51 2.34 3.17
N MET A 41 8.58 1.40 3.25
CA MET A 41 8.52 0.42 4.32
C MET A 41 8.04 -0.93 3.83
N GLU A 42 8.34 -1.97 4.59
CA GLU A 42 7.89 -3.32 4.31
C GLU A 42 6.35 -3.39 4.35
N PRO A 43 5.70 -4.07 3.38
CA PRO A 43 4.24 -4.24 3.39
C PRO A 43 3.72 -4.82 4.70
N GLN A 44 4.46 -5.73 5.32
CA GLN A 44 4.12 -6.35 6.59
C GLN A 44 4.13 -5.37 7.77
N ASP A 45 5.04 -4.40 7.76
CA ASP A 45 5.10 -3.38 8.80
C ASP A 45 3.95 -2.37 8.66
N LEU A 46 3.52 -2.13 7.42
CA LEU A 46 2.33 -1.32 7.15
C LEU A 46 1.05 -2.05 7.59
N ALA A 47 0.92 -3.34 7.28
CA ALA A 47 -0.23 -4.15 7.68
C ALA A 47 -0.47 -4.12 9.21
N LYS A 48 0.61 -4.23 10.01
CA LYS A 48 0.54 -4.18 11.49
C LYS A 48 -0.06 -2.88 12.04
N LEU A 49 -0.08 -1.79 11.28
CA LEU A 49 -0.69 -0.52 11.71
C LEU A 49 -2.22 -0.54 11.62
N TYR A 50 -2.79 -1.50 10.88
CA TYR A 50 -4.22 -1.58 10.57
C TYR A 50 -4.87 -2.89 11.02
N VAL A 51 -4.09 -3.83 11.56
CA VAL A 51 -4.56 -5.07 12.18
C VAL A 51 -4.56 -4.87 13.69
N ASP A 52 -5.76 -4.76 14.30
CA ASP A 52 -5.97 -4.74 15.75
C ASP A 52 -5.74 -6.14 16.40
#